data_AF-A0A7C0VJH4-F1
#
_entry.id   AF-A0A7C0VJH4-F1
#
_cell.length_a   1.000
_cell.length_b   1.000
_cell.length_c   1.000
_cell.angle_alpha   90.00
_cell.angle_beta   90.00
_cell.angle_gamma   90.00
#
_symmetry.space_group_name_H-M   'P 1'
#
loop_
_entity.id
_entity.type
_entity.pdbx_description
1 polymer ?
#
loop_
_entity_poly.entity_id
_entity_poly.type
_entity_poly.pdbx_seq_one_letter_code
_entity_poly.pdbx_strand_id
1 'polypeptide(L)'
;YLQLVETIAAGDQVRAQEFEDQKVFEGCMPIEAMVARGVETLAFGPLKPVGLVDPRTGSQAHAVVQLRSENREESMLNLVGFRPV
;
A
#
# COMPACT_ATOMS: atom_id res chain seq x y z
N TYR A 1 11.47 2.41 4.48
CA TYR A 1 10.10 2.96 4.64
C TYR A 1 10.01 4.37 4.07
N LEU A 2 10.71 5.36 4.66
CA LEU A 2 10.67 6.76 4.19
C LEU A 2 10.94 6.91 2.69
N GLN A 3 11.97 6.23 2.16
CA GLN A 3 12.25 6.22 0.72
C GLN A 3 11.07 5.71 -0.13
N LEU A 4 10.31 4.71 0.35
CA LEU A 4 9.12 4.22 -0.35
C LEU A 4 8.03 5.29 -0.39
N VAL A 5 7.79 5.96 0.75
CA VAL A 5 6.83 7.06 0.86
C VAL A 5 7.20 8.20 -0.08
N GLU A 6 8.47 8.62 -0.10
CA GLU A 6 8.96 9.66 -1.02
C GLU A 6 8.81 9.23 -2.49
N THR A 7 9.14 7.98 -2.81
CA THR A 7 9.06 7.48 -4.19
C THR A 7 7.61 7.43 -4.68
N ILE A 8 6.65 7.03 -3.82
CA ILE A 8 5.22 7.05 -4.14
C ILE A 8 4.73 8.50 -4.29
N ALA A 9 5.15 9.41 -3.41
CA ALA A 9 4.77 10.81 -3.47
C ALA A 9 5.27 11.52 -4.75
N ALA A 10 6.44 11.11 -5.24
CA ALA A 10 7.05 11.65 -6.45
C ALA A 10 6.58 10.94 -7.75
N GLY A 11 5.81 9.86 -7.65
CA GLY A 11 5.33 9.10 -8.80
C GLY A 11 4.28 9.84 -9.61
N ASP A 12 4.27 9.62 -10.92
CA ASP A 12 3.24 10.16 -11.81
C ASP A 12 1.88 9.51 -11.51
N GLN A 13 0.83 10.34 -11.43
CA GLN A 13 -0.54 9.89 -11.19
C GLN A 13 -1.34 9.95 -12.48
N VAL A 14 -2.10 8.89 -12.77
CA VAL A 14 -3.10 8.94 -13.82
C VAL A 14 -4.26 9.81 -13.33
N ARG A 15 -4.59 10.85 -14.10
CA ARG A 15 -5.74 11.70 -13.76
C ARG A 15 -7.03 10.94 -14.03
N ALA A 16 -7.88 10.85 -13.01
CA ALA A 16 -9.28 10.41 -13.18
C ALA A 16 -9.97 11.29 -14.24
N GLN A 17 -10.79 10.68 -15.08
CA GLN A 17 -11.54 11.41 -16.10
C GLN A 17 -12.66 12.24 -15.44
N GLU A 18 -13.06 13.35 -16.06
CA GLU A 18 -13.98 14.35 -15.45
C GLU A 18 -15.37 13.80 -15.08
N PHE A 19 -15.74 12.61 -15.56
CA PHE A 19 -16.99 11.92 -15.22
C PHE A 19 -16.86 10.90 -14.08
N GLU A 20 -15.65 10.62 -13.60
CA GLU A 20 -15.42 9.72 -12.46
C GLU A 20 -15.64 10.50 -11.16
N ASP A 21 -16.78 10.24 -10.52
CA ASP A 21 -17.14 10.79 -9.22
C ASP A 21 -16.02 10.43 -8.22
N GLN A 22 -15.18 11.39 -7.81
CA GLN A 22 -14.01 11.21 -6.93
C GLN A 22 -14.38 10.88 -5.47
N LYS A 23 -15.48 10.14 -5.26
CA LYS A 23 -15.86 9.64 -3.95
C LYS A 23 -14.93 8.48 -3.60
N VAL A 24 -13.77 8.85 -3.07
CA VAL A 24 -12.83 7.91 -2.49
C VAL A 24 -13.50 7.29 -1.27
N PHE A 25 -13.96 6.05 -1.41
CA PHE A 25 -14.44 5.26 -0.29
C PHE A 25 -13.25 5.01 0.65
N GLU A 26 -13.40 5.25 1.95
CA GLU A 26 -12.28 5.14 2.89
C GLU A 26 -11.63 3.73 2.90
N GLY A 27 -12.39 2.68 2.55
CA GLY A 27 -11.89 1.31 2.40
C GLY A 27 -11.15 1.01 1.09
N CYS A 28 -11.21 1.92 0.10
CA CYS A 28 -10.61 1.73 -1.23
C CYS A 28 -9.68 2.87 -1.64
N MET A 29 -9.05 3.53 -0.68
CA MET A 29 -8.16 4.65 -0.94
C MET A 29 -6.95 4.28 -1.82
N PRO A 30 -6.62 5.10 -2.83
CA PRO A 30 -5.37 4.97 -3.56
C PRO A 30 -4.16 5.21 -2.67
N ILE A 31 -3.07 4.48 -2.92
CA ILE A 31 -1.86 4.52 -2.08
C ILE A 31 -1.21 5.92 -2.05
N GLU A 32 -1.31 6.67 -3.14
CA GLU A 32 -0.84 8.03 -3.29
C GLU A 32 -1.62 8.99 -2.39
N ALA A 33 -2.95 8.83 -2.35
CA ALA A 33 -3.81 9.59 -1.44
C ALA A 33 -3.55 9.22 0.03
N MET A 34 -3.18 7.98 0.33
CA MET A 34 -2.75 7.58 1.67
C MET A 34 -1.44 8.24 2.07
N VAL A 35 -0.45 8.28 1.17
CA VAL A 35 0.84 8.96 1.39
C VAL A 35 0.66 10.46 1.64
N ALA A 36 -0.24 11.11 0.89
CA ALA A 36 -0.54 12.53 1.07
C ALA A 36 -1.15 12.87 2.44
N ARG A 37 -1.78 11.91 3.13
CA ARG A 37 -2.37 12.11 4.47
C ARG A 37 -1.35 12.08 5.59
N GLY A 38 -0.17 11.50 5.38
CA GLY A 38 0.88 11.44 6.37
C GLY A 38 1.86 10.31 6.12
N VAL A 39 3.11 10.54 6.55
CA VAL A 39 4.22 9.59 6.35
C VAL A 39 3.89 8.23 6.95
N GLU A 40 3.30 8.18 8.15
CA GLU A 40 2.97 6.93 8.86
C GLU A 40 1.66 6.27 8.40
N THR A 41 0.87 6.92 7.53
CA THR A 41 -0.46 6.43 7.15
C THR A 41 -0.39 5.03 6.53
N LEU A 42 0.65 4.73 5.74
CA LEU A 42 0.84 3.40 5.18
C LEU A 42 1.13 2.33 6.26
N ALA A 43 1.88 2.66 7.31
CA ALA A 43 2.24 1.73 8.38
C ALA A 43 1.06 1.40 9.31
N PHE A 44 0.07 2.30 9.40
CA PHE A 44 -1.18 2.03 10.11
C PHE A 44 -2.28 1.40 9.25
N GLY A 45 -2.15 1.50 7.92
CA GLY A 45 -3.09 0.95 6.94
C GLY A 45 -2.57 -0.33 6.28
N PRO A 46 -2.31 -0.31 4.96
CA PRO A 46 -2.02 -1.52 4.18
C PRO A 46 -0.68 -2.19 4.54
N LEU A 47 0.28 -1.45 5.11
CA LEU A 47 1.59 -1.99 5.46
C LEU A 47 1.73 -2.36 6.93
N LYS A 48 0.60 -2.51 7.63
CA LYS A 48 0.58 -2.74 9.07
C LYS A 48 1.23 -4.09 9.43
N PRO A 49 2.29 -4.10 10.27
CA PRO A 49 3.06 -5.30 10.58
C PRO A 49 2.49 -6.12 11.76
N VAL A 50 1.24 -5.88 12.17
CA VAL A 50 0.69 -6.47 13.40
C VAL A 50 0.57 -7.99 13.26
N GLY A 51 1.11 -8.70 14.26
CA GLY A 51 1.13 -10.17 14.29
C GLY A 51 2.24 -10.81 13.45
N LEU A 52 3.13 -10.00 12.85
CA LEU A 52 4.21 -10.47 11.99
C LEU A 52 5.57 -10.16 12.64
N VAL A 53 6.14 -11.18 13.28
CA VAL A 53 7.51 -11.13 13.81
C VAL A 53 8.44 -11.70 12.75
N ASP A 54 9.48 -10.94 12.36
CA ASP A 54 10.45 -11.45 11.39
C ASP A 54 11.32 -12.52 12.05
N PRO A 55 11.32 -13.79 11.58
CA PRO A 55 12.10 -14.87 12.18
C PRO A 55 13.61 -14.65 12.08
N ARG A 56 14.08 -13.76 11.19
CA ARG A 56 15.51 -13.44 11.02
C ARG A 56 16.01 -12.48 12.10
N THR A 57 15.14 -11.60 12.59
CA THR A 57 15.51 -10.55 13.57
C THR A 57 14.86 -10.74 14.93
N GLY A 58 13.84 -11.61 15.03
CA GLY A 58 13.04 -11.82 16.24
C GLY A 58 12.19 -10.60 16.63
N SER A 59 12.10 -9.59 15.75
CA SER A 59 11.44 -8.31 16.04
C SER A 59 10.34 -8.02 15.02
N GLN A 60 9.34 -7.25 15.43
CA GLN A 60 8.32 -6.76 14.51
C GLN A 60 8.92 -5.68 13.60
N ALA A 61 8.70 -5.80 12.29
CA ALA A 61 9.11 -4.77 11.34
C ALA A 61 8.31 -3.48 11.55
N HIS A 62 8.84 -2.34 11.08
CA HIS A 62 8.11 -1.07 11.10
C HIS A 62 6.91 -1.06 10.13
N ALA A 63 7.08 -1.65 8.95
CA ALA A 63 6.04 -1.81 7.94
C ALA A 63 6.35 -3.07 7.11
N VAL A 64 5.32 -3.71 6.55
CA VAL A 64 5.46 -4.91 5.72
C VAL A 64 4.72 -4.75 4.39
N VAL A 65 5.24 -5.37 3.34
CA VAL A 65 4.49 -5.56 2.10
C VAL A 65 4.01 -7.01 2.08
N GLN A 66 2.70 -7.20 1.95
CA GLN A 66 2.09 -8.52 1.88
C GLN A 66 1.82 -8.89 0.42
N LEU A 67 2.19 -10.12 0.06
CA LEU A 67 1.92 -10.70 -1.25
C LEU A 67 0.83 -11.75 -1.12
N ARG A 68 -0.08 -11.81 -2.09
CA ARG A 68 -1.13 -12.83 -2.19
C ARG A 68 -1.11 -13.46 -3.57
N SER A 69 -1.21 -14.79 -3.64
CA SER A 69 -1.41 -15.52 -4.89
C SER A 69 -2.73 -15.13 -5.54
N GLU A 70 -2.66 -14.73 -6.81
CA GLU A 70 -3.84 -14.36 -7.61
C GLU A 70 -4.38 -15.53 -8.44
N ASN A 71 -3.54 -16.53 -8.70
CA ASN A 71 -3.92 -17.72 -9.42
C ASN A 71 -3.57 -19.00 -8.64
N ARG A 72 -4.27 -20.08 -8.99
CA ARG A 72 -4.11 -21.39 -8.34
C ARG A 72 -2.71 -21.99 -8.55
N GLU A 73 -2.05 -21.63 -9.64
CA GLU A 73 -0.71 -22.09 -9.99
C GLU A 73 0.39 -21.34 -9.23
N GLU A 74 0.03 -20.33 -8.43
CA GLU A 74 0.96 -19.47 -7.65
C GLU A 74 2.05 -18.79 -8.48
N SER A 75 1.83 -18.67 -9.79
CA SER A 75 2.75 -17.98 -10.71
C SER A 75 2.51 -16.47 -10.77
N MET A 76 1.41 -15.98 -10.19
CA MET A 76 1.06 -14.56 -10.11
C MET A 76 0.80 -14.15 -8.67
N LEU A 77 1.50 -13.09 -8.23
CA LEU A 77 1.33 -12.49 -6.91
C LEU A 77 0.83 -11.05 -7.03
N ASN A 78 0.01 -10.63 -6.08
CA ASN A 78 -0.47 -9.26 -5.95
C ASN A 78 0.01 -8.62 -4.65
N LEU A 79 0.23 -7.31 -4.72
CA LEU A 79 0.59 -6.46 -3.59
C LEU A 79 -0.70 -6.09 -2.83
N VAL A 80 -0.90 -6.70 -1.67
CA VAL A 80 -2.11 -6.48 -0.88
C VAL A 80 -2.17 -5.02 -0.41
N GLY A 81 -3.26 -4.34 -0.76
CA GLY A 81 -3.50 -2.95 -0.35
C GLY A 81 -2.80 -1.88 -1.19
N PHE A 82 -2.09 -2.26 -2.25
CA PHE A 82 -1.48 -1.33 -3.22
C PHE A 82 -2.42 -1.12 -4.41
N ARG A 83 -3.44 -0.27 -4.23
CA ARG A 83 -4.26 0.19 -5.36
C ARG A 83 -3.79 1.60 -5.75
N PRO A 84 -3.36 1.83 -7.01
CA PRO A 84 -3.13 3.17 -7.52
C PRO A 84 -4.45 3.88 -7.83
N VAL A 85 -4.36 5.18 -8.11
CA VAL A 85 -5.45 6.00 -8.67
C VAL A 85 -5.85 5.48 -10.06
#